data_AF-A0A538MQ74-F1
#
_entry.id   AF-A0A538MQ74-F1
#
_cell.length_a   1.000
_cell.length_b   1.000
_cell.length_c   1.000
_cell.angle_alpha   90.00
_cell.angle_beta   90.00
_cell.angle_gamma   90.00
#
_symmetry.space_group_name_H-M   'P 1'
#
loop_
_entity.id
_entity.type
_entity.pdbx_description
1 polymer ?
#
loop_
_entity_poly.entity_id
_entity_poly.type
_entity_poly.pdbx_seq_one_letter_code
_entity_poly.pdbx_strand_id
1 'polypeptide(L)'
;MRSDLDQIEAAFVGTPLAGLPIGHGPSGTVLVADIDPNRLHEAWQAADALVPVIGRRPVMATDDFDDTLRIRPEPAPGPLESELRAFAEAAESSEPWLAYRHYSEDDEVDEGEVEYYARGMAGVDLTALVSNVALPTPRQALERALYDRLLADADLYARVLGSVRFVTQTDYWYTPASVLLMLLPTSDVRSSGYWVDFYGALTREYQRTLAEVLAQWRHRWDARLVASWGTMLQFQVGRPPAPGDEAWTAAGQLKALAPNLDLSRWELAVALPAGDAWFVHNRP
;
A
#
# COMPACT_ATOMS: atom_id res chain seq x y z
N MET A 1 -19.77 3.33 32.91
CA MET A 1 -18.73 2.94 31.92
C MET A 1 -19.25 3.43 30.58
N ARG A 2 -18.52 4.31 29.89
CA ARG A 2 -18.93 4.76 28.53
C ARG A 2 -18.84 3.58 27.57
N SER A 3 -19.80 3.47 26.66
CA SER A 3 -19.71 2.49 25.58
C SER A 3 -18.47 2.79 24.72
N ASP A 4 -17.94 1.79 24.02
CA ASP A 4 -16.78 1.98 23.12
C ASP A 4 -17.06 3.06 22.07
N LEU A 5 -18.29 3.10 21.53
CA LEU A 5 -18.74 4.15 20.62
C LEU A 5 -18.71 5.53 21.27
N ASP A 6 -19.23 5.68 22.50
CA ASP A 6 -19.23 6.98 23.20
C ASP A 6 -17.80 7.51 23.43
N GLN A 7 -16.82 6.61 23.59
CA GLN A 7 -15.41 6.98 23.76
C GLN A 7 -14.81 7.47 22.44
N ILE A 8 -15.13 6.79 21.33
CA ILE A 8 -14.70 7.19 19.98
C ILE A 8 -15.33 8.53 19.59
N GLU A 9 -16.65 8.68 19.78
CA GLU A 9 -17.36 9.94 19.51
C GLU A 9 -16.79 11.11 20.32
N ALA A 10 -16.48 10.88 21.59
CA ALA A 10 -15.85 11.90 22.43
C ALA A 10 -14.44 12.29 21.92
N ALA A 11 -13.68 11.33 21.40
CA ALA A 11 -12.35 11.57 20.82
C ALA A 11 -12.42 12.32 19.49
N PHE A 12 -13.52 12.19 18.74
CA PHE A 12 -13.72 12.91 17.48
C PHE A 12 -14.03 14.40 17.66
N VAL A 13 -14.42 14.86 18.85
CA VAL A 13 -14.76 16.26 19.09
C VAL A 13 -13.57 17.17 18.74
N GLY A 14 -13.83 18.17 17.89
CA GLY A 14 -12.79 19.09 17.40
C GLY A 14 -12.00 18.59 16.19
N THR A 15 -12.35 17.44 15.62
CA THR A 15 -11.77 16.90 14.39
C THR A 15 -12.77 16.96 13.22
N PRO A 16 -12.33 16.74 11.97
CA PRO A 16 -13.22 16.58 10.82
C PRO A 16 -14.22 15.42 10.93
N LEU A 17 -14.02 14.49 11.88
CA LEU A 17 -14.90 13.33 12.10
C LEU A 17 -16.05 13.64 13.08
N ALA A 18 -16.06 14.82 13.70
CA ALA A 18 -17.06 15.19 14.69
C ALA A 18 -18.47 15.24 14.08
N GLY A 19 -19.41 14.52 14.71
CA GLY A 19 -20.82 14.54 14.30
C GLY A 19 -21.15 13.70 13.08
N LEU A 20 -20.19 12.98 12.50
CA LEU A 20 -20.45 12.02 11.44
C LEU A 20 -21.18 10.78 11.97
N PRO A 21 -22.05 10.12 11.17
CA PRO A 21 -22.71 8.90 11.60
C PRO A 21 -21.69 7.81 11.92
N ILE A 22 -21.81 7.22 13.11
CA ILE A 22 -20.93 6.17 13.59
C ILE A 22 -21.75 4.99 14.10
N GLY A 23 -21.23 3.78 13.93
CA GLY A 23 -21.82 2.60 14.54
C GLY A 23 -21.02 1.34 14.30
N HIS A 24 -21.60 0.19 14.62
CA HIS A 24 -20.88 -1.07 14.57
C HIS A 24 -20.69 -1.57 13.13
N GLY A 25 -19.49 -2.07 12.84
CA GLY A 25 -19.17 -2.74 11.59
C GLY A 25 -19.09 -4.26 11.74
N PRO A 26 -18.65 -4.97 10.69
CA PRO A 26 -18.37 -6.40 10.78
C PRO A 26 -17.20 -6.71 11.71
N SER A 27 -17.19 -7.91 12.29
CA SER A 27 -16.02 -8.48 12.97
C SER A 27 -15.36 -7.57 14.02
N GLY A 28 -16.16 -6.91 14.87
CA GLY A 28 -15.68 -6.04 15.95
C GLY A 28 -15.19 -4.65 15.52
N THR A 29 -15.30 -4.30 14.24
CA THR A 29 -14.95 -2.96 13.73
C THR A 29 -16.01 -1.93 14.10
N VAL A 30 -15.63 -0.65 14.00
CA VAL A 30 -16.54 0.49 14.04
C VAL A 30 -16.46 1.20 12.71
N LEU A 31 -17.59 1.63 12.17
CA LEU A 31 -17.69 2.36 10.90
C LEU A 31 -18.11 3.79 11.17
N VAL A 32 -17.48 4.72 10.45
CA VAL A 32 -17.89 6.11 10.35
C VAL A 32 -18.27 6.36 8.90
N ALA A 33 -19.49 6.82 8.67
CA ALA A 33 -20.05 7.08 7.34
C ALA A 33 -19.98 8.57 6.98
N ASP A 34 -20.47 8.89 5.77
CA ASP A 34 -20.53 10.24 5.21
C ASP A 34 -19.16 10.95 5.17
N ILE A 35 -18.08 10.18 4.98
CA ILE A 35 -16.76 10.73 4.73
C ILE A 35 -16.77 11.37 3.34
N ASP A 36 -16.50 12.68 3.26
CA ASP A 36 -16.33 13.37 1.99
C ASP A 36 -15.15 12.75 1.22
N PRO A 37 -15.37 12.15 0.03
CA PRO A 37 -14.30 11.53 -0.73
C PRO A 37 -13.17 12.51 -1.08
N ASN A 38 -13.46 13.82 -1.22
CA ASN A 38 -12.44 14.84 -1.50
C ASN A 38 -11.58 15.19 -0.29
N ARG A 39 -11.96 14.74 0.91
CA ARG A 39 -11.26 14.99 2.18
C ARG A 39 -10.85 13.70 2.87
N LEU A 40 -10.77 12.59 2.12
CA LEU A 40 -10.42 11.27 2.66
C LEU A 40 -9.10 11.31 3.43
N HIS A 41 -8.08 11.99 2.89
CA HIS A 41 -6.77 12.00 3.52
C HIS A 41 -6.78 12.75 4.85
N GLU A 42 -7.47 13.88 4.91
CA GLU A 42 -7.63 14.67 6.13
C GLU A 42 -8.40 13.89 7.21
N ALA A 43 -9.50 13.21 6.83
CA ALA A 43 -10.27 12.37 7.73
C ALA A 43 -9.45 11.19 8.26
N TRP A 44 -8.65 10.54 7.41
CA TRP A 44 -7.76 9.45 7.82
C TRP A 44 -6.66 9.95 8.75
N GLN A 45 -6.01 11.08 8.46
CA GLN A 45 -4.98 11.67 9.32
C GLN A 45 -5.53 12.00 10.71
N ALA A 46 -6.74 12.58 10.77
CA ALA A 46 -7.42 12.86 12.03
C ALA A 46 -7.68 11.57 12.84
N ALA A 47 -8.10 10.49 12.18
CA ALA A 47 -8.28 9.20 12.83
C ALA A 47 -6.96 8.55 13.27
N ASP A 48 -5.89 8.63 12.46
CA ASP A 48 -4.58 8.02 12.74
C ASP A 48 -3.94 8.68 13.98
N ALA A 49 -4.11 10.00 14.11
CA ALA A 49 -3.68 10.75 15.28
C ALA A 49 -4.38 10.31 16.59
N LEU A 50 -5.59 9.73 16.49
CA LEU A 50 -6.35 9.26 17.65
C LEU A 50 -6.05 7.82 18.05
N VAL A 51 -5.28 7.06 17.27
CA VAL A 51 -4.94 5.64 17.56
C VAL A 51 -4.44 5.44 19.00
N PRO A 52 -3.57 6.28 19.59
CA PRO A 52 -3.13 6.11 20.99
C PRO A 52 -4.23 6.30 22.04
N VAL A 53 -5.33 6.98 21.68
CA VAL A 53 -6.46 7.29 22.56
C VAL A 53 -7.55 6.23 22.45
N ILE A 54 -7.92 5.87 21.21
CA ILE A 54 -9.05 4.95 20.95
C ILE A 54 -8.59 3.50 20.77
N GLY A 55 -7.27 3.24 20.64
CA GLY A 55 -6.72 1.89 20.46
C GLY A 55 -7.12 1.21 19.16
N ARG A 56 -7.64 1.96 18.18
CA ARG A 56 -8.20 1.45 16.92
C ARG A 56 -7.52 2.09 15.73
N ARG A 57 -7.01 1.27 14.80
CA ARG A 57 -6.39 1.75 13.56
C ARG A 57 -7.43 2.13 12.51
N PRO A 58 -7.28 3.28 11.84
CA PRO A 58 -8.13 3.66 10.73
C PRO A 58 -7.70 3.01 9.42
N VAL A 59 -8.68 2.55 8.63
CA VAL A 59 -8.51 2.19 7.22
C VAL A 59 -9.75 2.69 6.48
N MET A 60 -9.54 3.44 5.40
CA MET A 60 -10.63 3.80 4.50
C MET A 60 -11.07 2.58 3.69
N ALA A 61 -12.37 2.39 3.61
CA ALA A 61 -13.02 1.31 2.88
C ALA A 61 -14.23 1.86 2.10
N THR A 62 -14.74 1.08 1.16
CA THR A 62 -15.86 1.48 0.31
C THR A 62 -16.88 0.36 0.25
N ASP A 63 -18.14 0.72 0.15
CA ASP A 63 -19.27 -0.17 -0.14
C ASP A 63 -19.68 -0.13 -1.62
N ASP A 64 -19.00 0.66 -2.47
CA ASP A 64 -19.29 0.78 -3.91
C ASP A 64 -19.22 -0.57 -4.66
N PHE A 65 -18.47 -1.54 -4.11
CA PHE A 65 -18.25 -2.86 -4.71
C PHE A 65 -18.90 -4.01 -3.93
N ASP A 66 -19.35 -3.75 -2.70
CA ASP A 66 -19.98 -4.74 -1.83
C ASP A 66 -20.88 -4.07 -0.77
N ASP A 67 -22.19 -4.35 -0.85
CA ASP A 67 -23.21 -3.83 0.08
C ASP A 67 -23.09 -4.40 1.52
N THR A 68 -22.13 -5.29 1.79
CA THR A 68 -21.95 -5.89 3.12
C THR A 68 -21.39 -4.93 4.17
N LEU A 69 -20.72 -3.86 3.73
CA LEU A 69 -20.06 -2.89 4.60
C LEU A 69 -20.99 -1.73 4.96
N ARG A 70 -21.82 -1.94 5.98
CA ARG A 70 -22.78 -0.95 6.48
C ARG A 70 -22.80 -0.87 7.99
N ILE A 71 -23.20 0.28 8.53
CA ILE A 71 -23.43 0.46 9.96
C ILE A 71 -24.54 -0.50 10.43
N ARG A 72 -24.25 -1.21 11.52
CA ARG A 72 -25.13 -2.20 12.14
C ARG A 72 -25.64 -1.67 13.48
N PRO A 73 -26.89 -2.01 13.86
CA PRO A 73 -27.46 -1.60 15.14
C PRO A 73 -26.81 -2.32 16.33
N GLU A 74 -26.31 -3.54 16.11
CA GLU A 74 -25.69 -4.36 17.14
C GLU A 74 -24.25 -4.76 16.74
N PRO A 75 -23.35 -4.90 17.72
CA PRO A 75 -21.97 -5.32 17.46
C PRO A 75 -21.92 -6.76 16.95
N ALA A 76 -21.27 -6.97 15.81
CA ALA A 76 -20.87 -8.30 15.38
C ALA A 76 -19.66 -8.76 16.20
N PRO A 77 -19.61 -10.02 16.68
CA PRO A 77 -18.46 -10.52 17.39
C PRO A 77 -17.22 -10.45 16.50
N GLY A 78 -16.16 -9.84 17.02
CA GLY A 78 -14.83 -9.86 16.41
C GLY A 78 -14.07 -11.14 16.75
N PRO A 79 -12.90 -11.35 16.12
CA PRO A 79 -12.00 -12.42 16.51
C PRO A 79 -11.60 -12.27 17.99
N LEU A 80 -11.37 -13.40 18.65
CA LEU A 80 -10.89 -13.39 20.03
C LEU A 80 -9.48 -12.79 20.09
N GLU A 81 -9.10 -12.18 21.21
CA GLU A 81 -7.75 -11.62 21.38
C GLU A 81 -6.66 -12.69 21.17
N SER A 82 -6.90 -13.92 21.63
CA SER A 82 -5.99 -15.05 21.41
C SER A 82 -5.87 -15.44 19.93
N GLU A 83 -6.95 -15.31 19.16
CA GLU A 83 -6.95 -15.57 17.72
C GLU A 83 -6.14 -14.49 16.99
N LEU A 84 -6.33 -13.21 17.34
CA LEU A 84 -5.56 -12.11 16.78
C LEU A 84 -4.07 -12.21 17.10
N ARG A 85 -3.74 -12.59 18.34
CA ARG A 85 -2.35 -12.84 18.74
C ARG A 85 -1.72 -13.95 17.93
N ALA A 86 -2.40 -15.10 17.80
CA ALA A 86 -1.93 -16.20 16.97
C ALA A 86 -1.80 -15.82 15.48
N PHE A 87 -2.71 -14.98 14.97
CA PHE A 87 -2.61 -14.44 13.62
C PHE A 87 -1.36 -13.58 13.45
N ALA A 88 -1.08 -12.67 14.39
CA ALA A 88 0.10 -11.81 14.35
C ALA A 88 1.41 -12.61 14.48
N GLU A 89 1.48 -13.60 15.36
CA GLU A 89 2.64 -14.49 15.50
C GLU A 89 2.89 -15.31 14.22
N ALA A 90 1.82 -15.80 13.59
CA ALA A 90 1.92 -16.53 12.31
C ALA A 90 2.33 -15.62 11.14
N ALA A 91 1.91 -14.35 11.16
CA ALA A 91 2.36 -13.38 10.17
C ALA A 91 3.86 -13.04 10.35
N GLU A 92 4.34 -12.86 11.58
CA GLU A 92 5.75 -12.55 11.85
C GLU A 92 6.70 -13.67 11.38
N SER A 93 6.25 -14.91 11.41
CA SER A 93 7.01 -16.07 10.92
C SER A 93 6.86 -16.32 9.41
N SER A 94 6.12 -15.46 8.70
CA SER A 94 5.95 -15.59 7.25
C SER A 94 7.15 -15.01 6.47
N GLU A 95 7.37 -15.53 5.27
CA GLU A 95 8.40 -15.04 4.34
C GLU A 95 7.72 -14.33 3.16
N PRO A 96 7.24 -13.08 3.33
CA PRO A 96 6.31 -12.46 2.40
C PRO A 96 6.85 -12.31 0.98
N TRP A 97 8.15 -12.04 0.85
CA TRP A 97 8.78 -11.81 -0.43
C TRP A 97 9.07 -13.11 -1.21
N LEU A 98 9.00 -14.27 -0.55
CA LEU A 98 8.98 -15.56 -1.25
C LEU A 98 7.56 -15.89 -1.72
N ALA A 99 6.54 -15.59 -0.91
CA ALA A 99 5.14 -15.85 -1.24
C ALA A 99 4.63 -14.97 -2.39
N TYR A 100 5.06 -13.71 -2.46
CA TYR A 100 4.67 -12.75 -3.51
C TYR A 100 5.62 -12.70 -4.71
N ARG A 101 6.61 -13.60 -4.80
CA ARG A 101 7.55 -13.62 -5.93
C ARG A 101 6.79 -13.93 -7.22
N HIS A 102 6.95 -13.08 -8.23
CA HIS A 102 6.30 -13.26 -9.52
C HIS A 102 7.18 -14.01 -10.52
N TYR A 103 6.62 -14.88 -11.36
CA TYR A 103 7.40 -15.73 -12.28
C TYR A 103 8.20 -14.93 -13.32
N SER A 104 7.71 -13.76 -13.73
CA SER A 104 8.44 -12.88 -14.68
C SER A 104 9.74 -12.30 -14.10
N GLU A 105 10.00 -12.48 -12.81
CA GLU A 105 11.29 -12.16 -12.22
C GLU A 105 12.45 -12.97 -12.79
N ASP A 106 12.15 -14.15 -13.34
CA ASP A 106 13.13 -15.07 -13.93
C ASP A 106 13.22 -14.95 -15.46
N ASP A 107 12.53 -13.98 -16.07
CA ASP A 107 12.57 -13.73 -17.50
C ASP A 107 13.97 -13.27 -17.94
N GLU A 108 14.42 -13.79 -19.09
CA GLU A 108 15.61 -13.31 -19.79
C GLU A 108 15.22 -12.28 -20.85
N VAL A 109 16.12 -11.34 -21.12
CA VAL A 109 15.97 -10.30 -22.13
C VAL A 109 16.98 -10.53 -23.24
N ASP A 110 16.47 -10.64 -24.46
CA ASP A 110 17.25 -10.78 -25.69
C ASP A 110 17.55 -9.41 -26.35
N GLU A 111 18.44 -9.40 -27.35
CA GLU A 111 18.83 -8.19 -28.09
C GLU A 111 17.64 -7.42 -28.68
N GLY A 112 16.62 -8.12 -29.14
CA GLY A 112 15.41 -7.52 -29.72
C GLY A 112 14.48 -6.83 -28.72
N GLU A 113 14.70 -7.02 -27.41
CA GLU A 113 13.79 -6.58 -26.35
C GLU A 113 14.38 -5.46 -25.48
N VAL A 114 15.67 -5.17 -25.61
CA VAL A 114 16.37 -4.17 -24.78
C VAL A 114 15.71 -2.79 -24.90
N GLU A 115 15.35 -2.37 -26.12
CA GLU A 115 14.70 -1.07 -26.34
C GLU A 115 13.36 -0.97 -25.58
N TYR A 116 12.58 -2.05 -25.56
CA TYR A 116 11.29 -2.09 -24.89
C TYR A 116 11.45 -1.87 -23.38
N TYR A 117 12.34 -2.64 -22.74
CA TYR A 117 12.57 -2.54 -21.29
C TYR A 117 13.32 -1.27 -20.89
N ALA A 118 14.20 -0.75 -21.76
CA ALA A 118 14.95 0.48 -21.48
C ALA A 118 14.09 1.73 -21.65
N ARG A 119 13.10 1.72 -22.56
CA ARG A 119 12.17 2.84 -22.74
C ARG A 119 11.16 2.93 -21.60
N GLY A 120 10.60 1.79 -21.19
CA GLY A 120 9.54 1.73 -20.18
C GLY A 120 8.33 2.61 -20.52
N MET A 121 7.53 2.94 -19.50
CA MET A 121 6.42 3.88 -19.58
C MET A 121 6.88 5.35 -19.57
N ALA A 122 8.08 5.62 -19.06
CA ALA A 122 8.70 6.95 -19.08
C ALA A 122 8.88 7.50 -20.50
N GLY A 123 8.95 6.62 -21.51
CA GLY A 123 9.04 6.97 -22.93
C GLY A 123 10.40 7.57 -23.33
N VAL A 124 11.37 7.57 -22.43
CA VAL A 124 12.73 8.05 -22.66
C VAL A 124 13.57 6.87 -23.12
N ASP A 125 14.18 6.96 -24.31
CA ASP A 125 15.07 5.90 -24.78
C ASP A 125 16.38 5.91 -23.98
N LEU A 126 16.56 4.89 -23.14
CA LEU A 126 17.74 4.69 -22.30
C LEU A 126 18.62 3.54 -22.80
N THR A 127 18.39 3.03 -24.01
CA THR A 127 19.10 1.87 -24.57
C THR A 127 20.63 2.08 -24.57
N ALA A 128 21.09 3.30 -24.83
CA ALA A 128 22.50 3.65 -24.80
C ALA A 128 23.15 3.38 -23.42
N LEU A 129 22.41 3.56 -22.32
CA LEU A 129 22.89 3.31 -20.97
C LEU A 129 23.18 1.82 -20.74
N VAL A 130 22.55 0.91 -21.48
CA VAL A 130 22.68 -0.54 -21.29
C VAL A 130 23.39 -1.25 -22.44
N SER A 131 23.99 -0.50 -23.35
CA SER A 131 24.70 -1.02 -24.54
C SER A 131 25.86 -1.98 -24.24
N ASN A 132 26.39 -1.99 -23.01
CA ASN A 132 27.48 -2.86 -22.56
C ASN A 132 27.02 -4.07 -21.72
N VAL A 133 25.71 -4.25 -21.54
CA VAL A 133 25.17 -5.43 -20.85
C VAL A 133 25.24 -6.62 -21.81
N ALA A 134 25.84 -7.73 -21.36
CA ALA A 134 25.91 -8.95 -22.17
C ALA A 134 24.52 -9.59 -22.27
N LEU A 135 24.12 -10.04 -23.47
CA LEU A 135 22.81 -10.63 -23.74
C LEU A 135 22.95 -12.09 -24.19
N PRO A 136 21.97 -12.97 -23.88
CA PRO A 136 20.79 -12.70 -23.03
C PRO A 136 21.18 -12.42 -21.57
N THR A 137 20.33 -11.67 -20.87
CA THR A 137 20.53 -11.34 -19.45
C THR A 137 19.22 -11.49 -18.69
N PRO A 138 19.23 -11.85 -17.39
CA PRO A 138 18.04 -11.72 -16.56
C PRO A 138 17.50 -10.30 -16.58
N ARG A 139 16.18 -10.14 -16.72
CA ARG A 139 15.51 -8.83 -16.79
C ARG A 139 15.87 -7.94 -15.60
N GLN A 140 15.91 -8.49 -14.40
CA GLN A 140 16.29 -7.73 -13.20
C GLN A 140 17.72 -7.18 -13.27
N ALA A 141 18.65 -7.88 -13.92
CA ALA A 141 20.01 -7.41 -14.08
C ALA A 141 20.10 -6.24 -15.08
N LEU A 142 19.32 -6.30 -16.17
CA LEU A 142 19.20 -5.19 -17.11
C LEU A 142 18.59 -3.96 -16.43
N GLU A 143 17.43 -4.12 -15.78
CA GLU A 143 16.74 -3.02 -15.09
C GLU A 143 17.60 -2.42 -13.97
N ARG A 144 18.38 -3.24 -13.25
CA ARG A 144 19.30 -2.75 -12.22
C ARG A 144 20.43 -1.93 -12.83
N ALA A 145 21.06 -2.42 -13.90
CA ALA A 145 22.13 -1.72 -14.58
C ALA A 145 21.64 -0.39 -15.17
N LEU A 146 20.42 -0.36 -15.69
CA LEU A 146 19.77 0.86 -16.16
C LEU A 146 19.55 1.85 -15.01
N TYR A 147 18.99 1.39 -13.88
CA TYR A 147 18.74 2.23 -12.71
C TYR A 147 20.03 2.86 -12.16
N ASP A 148 21.08 2.06 -11.96
CA ASP A 148 22.35 2.54 -11.40
C ASP A 148 23.01 3.60 -12.32
N ARG A 149 22.90 3.43 -13.64
CA ARG A 149 23.45 4.40 -14.62
C ARG A 149 22.60 5.64 -14.74
N LEU A 150 21.28 5.51 -14.59
CA LEU A 150 20.37 6.64 -14.55
C LEU A 150 20.62 7.51 -13.31
N LEU A 151 20.90 6.91 -12.14
CA LEU A 151 21.27 7.66 -10.93
C LEU A 151 22.55 8.49 -11.11
N ALA A 152 23.45 8.09 -12.01
CA ALA A 152 24.68 8.81 -12.31
C ALA A 152 24.48 10.00 -13.27
N ASP A 153 23.31 10.11 -13.92
CA ASP A 153 22.97 11.18 -14.85
C ASP A 153 21.79 11.99 -14.32
N ALA A 154 22.08 13.15 -13.70
CA ALA A 154 21.07 13.99 -13.05
C ALA A 154 20.01 14.52 -14.01
N ASP A 155 20.37 14.84 -15.26
CA ASP A 155 19.45 15.40 -16.25
C ASP A 155 18.50 14.33 -16.76
N LEU A 156 19.01 13.13 -17.06
CA LEU A 156 18.16 11.99 -17.43
C LEU A 156 17.28 11.55 -16.26
N TYR A 157 17.82 11.49 -15.04
CA TYR A 157 17.05 11.15 -13.84
C TYR A 157 15.88 12.12 -13.64
N ALA A 158 16.12 13.43 -13.71
CA ALA A 158 15.07 14.44 -13.57
C ALA A 158 13.98 14.32 -14.65
N ARG A 159 14.37 14.01 -15.89
CA ARG A 159 13.42 13.79 -17.00
C ARG A 159 12.54 12.55 -16.75
N VAL A 160 13.14 11.42 -16.39
CA VAL A 160 12.39 10.18 -16.07
C VAL A 160 11.46 10.44 -14.89
N LEU A 161 11.98 11.03 -13.80
CA LEU A 161 11.19 11.32 -12.60
C LEU A 161 9.95 12.18 -12.94
N GLY A 162 10.11 13.18 -13.81
CA GLY A 162 9.00 13.99 -14.29
C GLY A 162 7.87 13.18 -14.94
N SER A 163 8.20 12.08 -15.62
CA SER A 163 7.24 11.19 -16.27
C SER A 163 6.58 10.19 -15.31
N VAL A 164 7.26 9.76 -14.25
CA VAL A 164 6.80 8.64 -13.40
C VAL A 164 6.35 9.03 -11.99
N ARG A 165 6.60 10.29 -11.55
CA ARG A 165 6.29 10.75 -10.18
C ARG A 165 4.83 10.62 -9.75
N PHE A 166 3.89 10.51 -10.69
CA PHE A 166 2.46 10.45 -10.40
C PHE A 166 2.09 9.26 -9.50
N VAL A 167 2.81 8.14 -9.59
CA VAL A 167 2.59 6.97 -8.72
C VAL A 167 2.95 7.18 -7.25
N THR A 168 3.60 8.31 -6.96
CA THR A 168 4.07 8.67 -5.61
C THR A 168 3.38 9.90 -5.03
N GLN A 169 2.25 10.29 -5.62
CA GLN A 169 1.46 11.46 -5.21
C GLN A 169 0.03 11.04 -4.84
N THR A 170 -0.52 11.66 -3.80
CA THR A 170 -1.90 11.44 -3.38
C THR A 170 -2.92 11.89 -4.43
N ASP A 171 -2.57 12.85 -5.30
CA ASP A 171 -3.48 13.33 -6.35
C ASP A 171 -3.82 12.27 -7.41
N TYR A 172 -3.01 11.21 -7.49
CA TYR A 172 -3.25 10.08 -8.39
C TYR A 172 -3.98 8.91 -7.70
N TRP A 173 -4.35 9.07 -6.44
CA TRP A 173 -5.10 8.06 -5.72
C TRP A 173 -6.49 7.88 -6.30
N TYR A 174 -6.85 6.62 -6.53
CA TYR A 174 -8.25 6.25 -6.73
C TYR A 174 -9.08 6.69 -5.53
N THR A 175 -10.20 7.36 -5.81
CA THR A 175 -11.17 7.81 -4.80
C THR A 175 -12.54 7.29 -5.22
N PRO A 176 -13.16 6.37 -4.44
CA PRO A 176 -14.49 5.86 -4.74
C PRO A 176 -15.57 6.94 -4.52
N ALA A 177 -16.79 6.69 -5.00
CA ALA A 177 -17.92 7.60 -4.84
C ALA A 177 -18.45 7.58 -3.39
N SER A 178 -18.42 6.40 -2.76
CA SER A 178 -18.73 6.21 -1.35
C SER A 178 -17.48 5.81 -0.55
N VAL A 179 -17.23 6.53 0.55
CA VAL A 179 -16.10 6.28 1.45
C VAL A 179 -16.62 6.10 2.87
N LEU A 180 -16.13 5.04 3.52
CA LEU A 180 -16.34 4.74 4.92
C LEU A 180 -14.97 4.72 5.62
N LEU A 181 -14.91 5.24 6.84
CA LEU A 181 -13.76 5.04 7.71
C LEU A 181 -14.03 3.82 8.60
N MET A 182 -13.20 2.79 8.45
CA MET A 182 -13.24 1.59 9.27
C MET A 182 -12.19 1.66 10.38
N LEU A 183 -12.64 1.62 11.64
CA LEU A 183 -11.80 1.57 12.83
C LEU A 183 -11.63 0.12 13.28
N LEU A 184 -10.45 -0.43 13.01
CA LEU A 184 -10.07 -1.79 13.34
C LEU A 184 -9.88 -1.94 14.86
N PRO A 185 -10.36 -3.02 15.50
CA PRO A 185 -10.28 -3.22 16.96
C PRO A 185 -8.87 -3.61 17.43
N THR A 186 -7.84 -2.94 16.92
CA THR A 186 -6.44 -3.15 17.28
C THR A 186 -5.63 -1.90 16.98
N SER A 187 -4.57 -1.67 17.75
CA SER A 187 -3.51 -0.70 17.46
C SER A 187 -2.31 -1.34 16.76
N ASP A 188 -2.21 -2.67 16.80
CA ASP A 188 -1.11 -3.45 16.23
C ASP A 188 -1.21 -3.49 14.69
N VAL A 189 -0.11 -3.15 14.03
CA VAL A 189 -0.04 -3.08 12.56
C VAL A 189 -0.26 -4.45 11.95
N ARG A 190 0.33 -5.48 12.52
CA ARG A 190 0.29 -6.82 11.96
C ARG A 190 -1.10 -7.41 12.07
N SER A 191 -1.72 -7.29 13.24
CA SER A 191 -3.11 -7.70 13.47
C SER A 191 -4.09 -7.04 12.51
N SER A 192 -3.82 -5.80 12.04
CA SER A 192 -4.71 -5.09 11.11
C SER A 192 -4.97 -5.86 9.80
N GLY A 193 -4.00 -6.66 9.34
CA GLY A 193 -4.14 -7.46 8.12
C GLY A 193 -5.26 -8.52 8.17
N TYR A 194 -5.82 -8.81 9.35
CA TYR A 194 -7.01 -9.67 9.48
C TYR A 194 -8.26 -9.09 8.80
N TRP A 195 -8.37 -7.75 8.74
CA TRP A 195 -9.52 -7.02 8.20
C TRP A 195 -9.27 -6.36 6.85
N VAL A 196 -8.01 -6.28 6.41
CA VAL A 196 -7.66 -5.62 5.14
C VAL A 196 -8.16 -6.47 3.98
N ASP A 197 -9.09 -5.92 3.21
CA ASP A 197 -9.61 -6.54 1.99
C ASP A 197 -8.70 -6.22 0.80
N PHE A 198 -7.97 -7.24 0.35
CA PHE A 198 -7.07 -7.14 -0.79
C PHE A 198 -7.12 -8.38 -1.68
N TYR A 199 -7.27 -8.19 -2.99
CA TYR A 199 -7.30 -9.24 -4.00
C TYR A 199 -6.01 -10.07 -4.03
N GLY A 200 -4.86 -9.46 -3.71
CA GLY A 200 -3.61 -10.21 -3.51
C GLY A 200 -3.55 -11.03 -2.22
N ALA A 201 -4.62 -11.05 -1.40
CA ALA A 201 -4.67 -11.70 -0.11
C ALA A 201 -6.03 -12.36 0.20
N LEU A 202 -6.53 -13.19 -0.72
CA LEU A 202 -7.87 -13.81 -0.60
C LEU A 202 -7.97 -14.95 0.43
N THR A 203 -6.84 -15.54 0.85
CA THR A 203 -6.82 -16.63 1.83
C THR A 203 -6.25 -16.16 3.17
N ARG A 204 -6.57 -16.87 4.26
CA ARG A 204 -5.99 -16.57 5.59
C ARG A 204 -4.46 -16.60 5.61
N GLU A 205 -3.86 -17.46 4.80
CA GLU A 205 -2.41 -17.52 4.65
C GLU A 205 -1.89 -16.24 4.00
N TYR A 206 -2.43 -15.85 2.84
CA TYR A 206 -2.00 -14.61 2.19
C TYR A 206 -2.35 -13.35 3.00
N GLN A 207 -3.41 -13.36 3.81
CA GLN A 207 -3.69 -12.27 4.75
C GLN A 207 -2.60 -12.13 5.82
N ARG A 208 -2.05 -13.24 6.33
CA ARG A 208 -0.91 -13.21 7.25
C ARG A 208 0.36 -12.70 6.55
N THR A 209 0.57 -13.13 5.31
CA THR A 209 1.66 -12.63 4.47
C THR A 209 1.53 -11.12 4.25
N LEU A 210 0.34 -10.61 3.90
CA LEU A 210 0.07 -9.18 3.77
C LEU A 210 0.25 -8.45 5.10
N ALA A 211 -0.22 -9.01 6.22
CA ALA A 211 -0.02 -8.44 7.55
C ALA A 211 1.47 -8.21 7.87
N GLU A 212 2.33 -9.15 7.48
CA GLU A 212 3.78 -9.00 7.65
C GLU A 212 4.37 -7.97 6.69
N VAL A 213 3.89 -7.88 5.44
CA VAL A 213 4.23 -6.78 4.53
C VAL A 213 3.92 -5.42 5.17
N LEU A 214 2.71 -5.24 5.72
CA LEU A 214 2.30 -4.00 6.38
C LEU A 214 3.23 -3.68 7.57
N ALA A 215 3.59 -4.68 8.37
CA ALA A 215 4.49 -4.52 9.51
C ALA A 215 5.91 -4.12 9.08
N GLN A 216 6.49 -4.79 8.08
CA GLN A 216 7.83 -4.48 7.56
C GLN A 216 7.88 -3.09 6.93
N TRP A 217 6.87 -2.73 6.14
CA TRP A 217 6.79 -1.41 5.50
C TRP A 217 6.59 -0.30 6.53
N ARG A 218 5.76 -0.52 7.55
CA ARG A 218 5.64 0.40 8.67
C ARG A 218 6.95 0.60 9.41
N HIS A 219 7.70 -0.48 9.66
CA HIS A 219 8.96 -0.39 10.38
C HIS A 219 10.04 0.35 9.58
N ARG A 220 10.19 0.01 8.29
CA ARG A 220 11.29 0.50 7.46
C ARG A 220 11.06 1.91 6.93
N TRP A 221 9.85 2.21 6.48
CA TRP A 221 9.53 3.44 5.75
C TRP A 221 8.41 4.27 6.39
N ASP A 222 7.94 3.88 7.58
CA ASP A 222 6.73 4.46 8.17
C ASP A 222 5.56 4.48 7.18
N ALA A 223 5.45 3.44 6.35
CA ALA A 223 4.32 3.30 5.43
C ALA A 223 3.07 2.93 6.24
N ARG A 224 2.04 3.75 6.13
CA ARG A 224 0.78 3.64 6.87
C ARG A 224 -0.32 3.39 5.86
N LEU A 225 -1.04 2.28 6.02
CA LEU A 225 -2.19 1.97 5.20
C LEU A 225 -3.27 3.05 5.42
N VAL A 226 -3.61 3.76 4.35
CA VAL A 226 -4.67 4.76 4.30
C VAL A 226 -5.98 4.10 3.90
N ALA A 227 -5.96 3.30 2.84
CA ALA A 227 -7.16 2.74 2.26
C ALA A 227 -6.98 1.35 1.66
N SER A 228 -8.09 0.60 1.64
CA SER A 228 -8.23 -0.73 1.05
C SER A 228 -9.50 -0.80 0.21
N TRP A 229 -9.35 -0.91 -1.10
CA TRP A 229 -10.46 -0.89 -2.07
C TRP A 229 -10.63 -2.23 -2.80
N GLY A 230 -10.30 -3.35 -2.16
CA GLY A 230 -10.33 -4.68 -2.78
C GLY A 230 -9.12 -4.93 -3.69
N THR A 231 -9.00 -4.30 -4.86
CA THR A 231 -7.83 -4.50 -5.75
C THR A 231 -6.70 -3.50 -5.51
N MET A 232 -6.94 -2.49 -4.69
CA MET A 232 -6.06 -1.34 -4.52
C MET A 232 -5.77 -1.09 -3.03
N LEU A 233 -4.51 -0.79 -2.72
CA LEU A 233 -4.07 -0.29 -1.42
C LEU A 233 -3.37 1.06 -1.59
N GLN A 234 -3.63 1.98 -0.65
CA GLN A 234 -3.03 3.32 -0.63
C GLN A 234 -2.29 3.52 0.67
N PHE A 235 -1.07 4.04 0.60
CA PHE A 235 -0.20 4.24 1.75
C PHE A 235 0.32 5.66 1.83
N GLN A 236 0.31 6.23 3.02
CA GLN A 236 1.12 7.41 3.35
C GLN A 236 2.47 6.94 3.90
N VAL A 237 3.58 7.53 3.45
CA VAL A 237 4.94 7.10 3.74
C VAL A 237 5.64 8.23 4.50
N GLY A 238 5.91 8.01 5.79
CA GLY A 238 6.57 9.02 6.63
C GLY A 238 8.09 9.09 6.42
N ARG A 239 8.70 8.04 5.86
CA ARG A 239 10.14 7.95 5.59
C ARG A 239 10.38 7.30 4.22
N PRO A 240 10.38 8.10 3.13
CA PRO A 240 10.64 7.58 1.80
C PRO A 240 11.99 6.85 1.71
N PRO A 241 12.10 5.81 0.86
CA PRO A 241 13.35 5.08 0.66
C PRO A 241 14.41 5.98 0.04
N ALA A 242 15.67 5.85 0.47
CA ALA A 242 16.76 6.55 -0.18
C ALA A 242 16.98 6.05 -1.63
N PRO A 243 17.40 6.91 -2.59
CA PRO A 243 17.83 6.45 -3.91
C PRO A 243 18.94 5.39 -3.81
N GLY A 244 18.93 4.42 -4.73
CA GLY A 244 19.84 3.28 -4.72
C GLY A 244 19.18 2.02 -4.18
N ASP A 245 19.87 1.29 -3.29
CA ASP A 245 19.41 -0.04 -2.87
C ASP A 245 18.08 -0.04 -2.11
N GLU A 246 17.80 0.99 -1.31
CA GLU A 246 16.52 1.07 -0.60
C GLU A 246 15.34 1.25 -1.56
N ALA A 247 15.44 2.17 -2.51
CA ALA A 247 14.43 2.39 -3.52
C ALA A 247 14.27 1.18 -4.45
N TRP A 248 15.37 0.55 -4.83
CA TRP A 248 15.36 -0.70 -5.60
C TRP A 248 14.67 -1.84 -4.84
N THR A 249 14.88 -1.93 -3.53
CA THR A 249 14.22 -2.92 -2.67
C THR A 249 12.72 -2.64 -2.58
N ALA A 250 12.33 -1.40 -2.27
CA ALA A 250 10.93 -1.01 -2.17
C ALA A 250 10.17 -1.22 -3.49
N ALA A 251 10.77 -0.85 -4.63
CA ALA A 251 10.20 -1.05 -5.95
C ALA A 251 9.97 -2.54 -6.28
N GLY A 252 10.92 -3.40 -5.89
CA GLY A 252 10.77 -4.86 -6.05
C GLY A 252 9.61 -5.39 -5.22
N GLN A 253 9.49 -4.96 -3.96
CA GLN A 253 8.40 -5.34 -3.08
C GLN A 253 7.02 -4.86 -3.58
N LEU A 254 6.96 -3.65 -4.12
CA LEU A 254 5.76 -3.12 -4.78
C LEU A 254 5.36 -3.94 -6.02
N LYS A 255 6.32 -4.33 -6.87
CA LYS A 255 6.06 -5.21 -8.02
C LYS A 255 5.67 -6.62 -7.62
N ALA A 256 6.22 -7.15 -6.52
CA ALA A 256 5.80 -8.45 -5.99
C ALA A 256 4.32 -8.42 -5.54
N LEU A 257 3.92 -7.36 -4.83
CA LEU A 257 2.54 -7.23 -4.33
C LEU A 257 1.52 -6.82 -5.40
N ALA A 258 1.99 -6.10 -6.43
CA ALA A 258 1.19 -5.63 -7.56
C ALA A 258 1.93 -5.87 -8.89
N PRO A 259 1.98 -7.13 -9.35
CA PRO A 259 2.74 -7.51 -10.55
C PRO A 259 2.24 -6.80 -11.81
N ASN A 260 0.94 -6.51 -11.85
CA ASN A 260 0.24 -5.85 -12.95
C ASN A 260 0.39 -4.32 -12.97
N LEU A 261 1.24 -3.73 -12.13
CA LEU A 261 1.61 -2.31 -12.29
C LEU A 261 2.34 -2.12 -13.62
N ASP A 262 1.87 -1.18 -14.45
CA ASP A 262 2.45 -0.92 -15.78
C ASP A 262 3.91 -0.44 -15.71
N LEU A 263 4.31 0.18 -14.60
CA LEU A 263 5.70 0.62 -14.40
C LEU A 263 6.64 -0.57 -14.17
N SER A 264 7.81 -0.49 -14.80
CA SER A 264 8.96 -1.35 -14.52
C SER A 264 9.52 -1.08 -13.12
N ARG A 265 10.31 -2.03 -12.59
CA ARG A 265 10.92 -1.88 -11.26
C ARG A 265 11.86 -0.68 -11.18
N TRP A 266 12.64 -0.42 -12.22
CA TRP A 266 13.55 0.72 -12.26
C TRP A 266 12.80 2.06 -12.25
N GLU A 267 11.65 2.15 -12.91
CA GLU A 267 10.81 3.35 -12.94
C GLU A 267 10.23 3.65 -11.56
N LEU A 268 9.75 2.61 -10.87
CA LEU A 268 9.33 2.70 -9.48
C LEU A 268 10.49 3.13 -8.58
N ALA A 269 11.68 2.55 -8.75
CA ALA A 269 12.86 2.91 -7.95
C ALA A 269 13.32 4.36 -8.17
N VAL A 270 12.99 4.97 -9.33
CA VAL A 270 13.18 6.41 -9.58
C VAL A 270 12.12 7.23 -8.85
N ALA A 271 10.86 6.81 -8.90
CA ALA A 271 9.73 7.56 -8.33
C ALA A 271 9.70 7.57 -6.80
N LEU A 272 9.89 6.40 -6.16
CA LEU A 272 9.63 6.18 -4.73
C LEU A 272 10.38 7.13 -3.77
N PRO A 273 11.63 7.53 -4.03
CA PRO A 273 12.32 8.50 -3.17
C PRO A 273 11.73 9.92 -3.18
N ALA A 274 10.98 10.28 -4.23
CA ALA A 274 10.55 11.65 -4.49
C ALA A 274 9.16 11.97 -3.94
N GLY A 275 8.45 10.99 -3.40
CA GLY A 275 7.10 11.17 -2.88
C GLY A 275 6.86 10.42 -1.58
N ASP A 276 5.72 10.72 -0.98
CA ASP A 276 5.28 10.26 0.33
C ASP A 276 3.98 9.44 0.25
N ALA A 277 3.57 9.06 -0.95
CA ALA A 277 2.41 8.21 -1.17
C ALA A 277 2.80 6.97 -1.96
N TRP A 278 2.27 5.80 -1.63
CA TRP A 278 2.37 4.61 -2.49
C TRP A 278 0.98 4.13 -2.89
N PHE A 279 0.87 3.70 -4.14
CA PHE A 279 -0.34 3.10 -4.70
C PHE A 279 -0.03 1.69 -5.20
N VAL A 280 -0.66 0.70 -4.59
CA VAL A 280 -0.56 -0.71 -4.95
C VAL A 280 -1.85 -1.07 -5.68
N HIS A 281 -1.77 -1.58 -6.90
CA HIS A 281 -2.93 -2.03 -7.66
C HIS A 281 -2.68 -3.40 -8.27
N ASN A 282 -3.33 -4.43 -7.72
CA ASN A 282 -3.30 -5.77 -8.27
C ASN A 282 -4.62 -6.06 -8.99
N ARG A 283 -4.63 -5.87 -10.31
CA ARG A 283 -5.80 -6.20 -11.15
C ARG A 283 -5.91 -7.73 -11.33
N PRO A 284 -7.13 -8.30 -11.31
CA PRO A 284 -7.38 -9.69 -11.71
C PRO A 284 -7.01 -9.98 -13.16
#